data_AF-A0AAN8FAJ1-F1
#
_entry.id   AF-A0AAN8FAJ1-F1
#
_cell.length_a   1.000
_cell.length_b   1.000
_cell.length_c   1.000
_cell.angle_alpha   90.00
_cell.angle_beta   90.00
_cell.angle_gamma   90.00
#
_symmetry.space_group_name_H-M   'P 1'
#
loop_
_entity.id
_entity.type
_entity.pdbx_description
1 polymer ?
#
loop_
_entity_poly.entity_id
_entity_poly.type
_entity_poly.pdbx_seq_one_letter_code
_entity_poly.pdbx_strand_id
1 'polypeptide(L)'
;QHRFLDEYEKQQFEKDRNVSHLVMKHNFLVGREAISQNIRRQCRCHGVSGSCEFKTCWLQMPKFSEVAEMLKKRYDHFAVQVTKRARKRLRRKERSERQNPIRGNEMVYVMRSPSYCERNDAAG
;
A
#
# COMPACT_ATOMS: atom_id res chain seq x y z
N GLN A 1 13.15 7.47 -5.28
CA GLN A 1 13.48 6.32 -4.43
C GLN A 1 12.38 5.23 -4.49
N HIS A 2 11.87 4.89 -5.68
CA HIS A 2 10.83 3.85 -5.89
C HIS A 2 11.36 2.66 -6.72
N ARG A 3 12.65 2.71 -7.01
CA ARG A 3 13.21 2.09 -8.21
C ARG A 3 13.36 0.58 -8.06
N PHE A 4 13.76 0.11 -6.89
CA PHE A 4 14.08 -1.30 -6.68
C PHE A 4 12.88 -2.24 -6.87
N LEU A 5 11.85 -2.13 -6.02
CA LEU A 5 10.70 -3.02 -6.06
C LEU A 5 9.82 -2.79 -7.29
N ASP A 6 9.53 -1.53 -7.65
CA ASP A 6 8.62 -1.24 -8.77
C ASP A 6 9.22 -1.60 -10.13
N GLU A 7 10.54 -1.44 -10.32
CA GLU A 7 11.20 -1.90 -11.55
C GLU A 7 11.29 -3.40 -11.60
N TYR A 8 11.58 -4.07 -10.47
CA TYR A 8 11.57 -5.52 -10.40
C TYR A 8 10.21 -6.08 -10.84
N GLU A 9 9.11 -5.63 -10.23
CA GLU A 9 7.75 -6.07 -10.60
C GLU A 9 7.42 -5.75 -12.06
N LYS A 10 7.86 -4.59 -12.56
CA LYS A 10 7.65 -4.23 -13.97
C LYS A 10 8.37 -5.20 -14.91
N GLN A 11 9.63 -5.51 -14.64
CA GLN A 11 10.43 -6.44 -15.45
C GLN A 11 9.85 -7.85 -15.42
N GLN A 12 9.41 -8.34 -14.27
CA GLN A 12 8.78 -9.66 -14.19
C GLN A 12 7.46 -9.71 -14.96
N PHE A 13 6.62 -8.67 -14.84
CA PHE A 13 5.39 -8.57 -15.63
C PHE A 13 5.64 -8.59 -17.15
N GLU A 14 6.75 -7.99 -17.60
CA GLU A 14 7.12 -8.02 -19.03
C GLU A 14 7.54 -9.41 -19.50
N LYS A 15 8.11 -10.24 -18.61
CA LYS A 15 8.55 -11.61 -18.91
C LYS A 15 7.40 -12.61 -18.99
N ASP A 16 6.51 -12.64 -18.00
CA ASP A 16 5.51 -13.72 -17.87
C ASP A 16 4.05 -13.24 -17.99
N ARG A 17 3.81 -11.92 -18.00
CA ARG A 17 2.48 -11.29 -18.02
C ARG A 17 1.57 -11.71 -16.86
N ASN A 18 2.15 -12.15 -15.74
CA ASN A 18 1.40 -12.55 -14.56
C ASN A 18 0.83 -11.32 -13.83
N VAL A 19 -0.48 -11.27 -13.65
CA VAL A 19 -1.19 -10.15 -13.03
C VAL A 19 -0.71 -9.86 -11.59
N SER A 20 -0.16 -10.87 -10.90
CA SER A 20 0.39 -10.71 -9.55
C SER A 20 1.43 -9.59 -9.47
N HIS A 21 2.24 -9.39 -10.51
CA HIS A 21 3.22 -8.30 -10.55
C HIS A 21 2.60 -6.91 -10.60
N LEU A 22 1.48 -6.76 -11.32
CA LEU A 22 0.71 -5.51 -11.33
C LEU A 22 0.07 -5.24 -9.97
N VAL A 23 -0.43 -6.30 -9.30
CA VAL A 23 -0.99 -6.21 -7.94
C VAL A 23 0.08 -5.78 -6.94
N MET A 24 1.25 -6.41 -6.99
CA MET A 24 2.35 -6.13 -6.08
C MET A 24 2.83 -4.69 -6.22
N LYS A 25 3.09 -4.24 -7.46
CA LYS A 25 3.45 -2.85 -7.76
C LYS A 25 2.42 -1.85 -7.25
N HIS A 26 1.12 -2.13 -7.41
CA HIS A 26 0.05 -1.28 -6.88
C HIS A 26 0.07 -1.23 -5.34
N ASN A 27 0.15 -2.37 -4.68
CA ASN A 27 0.16 -2.44 -3.21
C ASN A 27 1.42 -1.78 -2.61
N PHE A 28 2.58 -1.83 -3.29
CA PHE A 28 3.77 -1.07 -2.89
C PHE A 28 3.54 0.43 -2.95
N LEU A 29 2.87 0.93 -3.98
CA LEU A 29 2.47 2.34 -4.06
C LEU A 29 1.54 2.71 -2.90
N VAL A 30 0.53 1.89 -2.61
CA VAL A 30 -0.41 2.09 -1.50
C VAL A 30 0.34 2.22 -0.16
N GLY A 31 1.32 1.34 0.08
CA GLY A 31 2.13 1.35 1.30
C GLY A 31 3.00 2.60 1.43
N ARG A 32 3.69 3.00 0.36
CA ARG A 32 4.50 4.24 0.36
C ARG A 32 3.64 5.47 0.55
N GLU A 33 2.48 5.51 -0.09
CA GLU A 33 1.55 6.63 0.03
C GLU A 33 0.97 6.72 1.44
N ALA A 34 0.70 5.59 2.09
CA ALA A 34 0.28 5.57 3.49
C ALA A 34 1.32 6.19 4.43
N ILE A 35 2.62 6.06 4.14
CA ILE A 35 3.67 6.75 4.90
C ILE A 35 3.72 8.23 4.53
N SER A 36 3.83 8.53 3.23
CA SER A 36 4.00 9.90 2.70
C SER A 36 2.89 10.86 3.16
N GLN A 37 1.64 10.42 3.08
CA GLN A 37 0.47 11.20 3.50
C GLN A 37 0.39 11.44 5.01
N ASN A 38 1.15 10.69 5.81
CA ASN A 38 1.12 10.76 7.27
C ASN A 38 2.43 11.32 7.86
N ILE A 39 3.33 11.87 7.04
CA ILE A 39 4.47 12.63 7.53
C ILE A 39 3.97 13.87 8.27
N ARG A 40 4.46 14.09 9.49
CA ARG A 40 4.06 15.22 10.34
C ARG A 40 5.22 16.16 10.55
N ARG A 41 4.94 17.46 10.60
CA ARG A 41 5.92 18.45 11.04
C ARG A 41 6.00 18.43 12.56
N GLN A 42 7.15 18.05 13.10
CA GLN A 42 7.45 18.21 14.51
C GLN A 42 8.27 19.46 14.74
N CYS A 43 8.09 20.08 15.89
CA CYS A 43 8.84 21.26 16.29
C CYS A 43 9.33 21.13 17.72
N ARG A 44 10.52 21.66 17.99
CA ARG A 44 11.05 21.85 19.34
C ARG A 44 11.24 23.34 19.61
N CYS A 45 10.69 23.81 20.71
CA CYS A 45 10.82 25.19 21.19
C CYS A 45 12.07 25.34 22.06
N HIS A 46 12.75 26.49 21.95
CA HIS A 46 14.00 26.75 22.67
C HIS A 46 14.19 28.24 23.05
N GLY A 47 13.09 28.99 23.21
CA GLY A 47 13.12 30.35 23.75
C GLY A 47 13.28 30.39 25.29
N VAL A 48 13.41 31.60 25.84
CA VAL A 48 13.62 31.84 27.28
C VAL A 48 12.52 31.16 28.09
N SER A 49 12.91 30.45 29.15
CA SER A 49 12.00 29.67 30.00
C SER A 49 11.15 28.63 29.24
N GLY A 50 11.65 28.14 28.09
CA GLY A 50 10.94 27.15 27.28
C GLY A 50 9.88 27.74 26.34
N SER A 51 9.88 29.06 26.14
CA SER A 51 8.96 29.70 25.18
C SER A 51 9.22 29.23 23.74
N CYS A 52 8.21 29.36 22.89
CA CYS A 52 8.30 29.00 21.46
C CYS A 52 8.61 30.20 20.55
N GLU A 53 9.17 31.27 21.10
CA GLU A 53 9.61 32.44 20.33
C GLU A 53 10.63 32.04 19.25
N PHE A 54 11.55 31.14 19.62
CA PHE A 54 12.35 30.38 18.68
C PHE A 54 11.93 28.91 18.69
N LYS A 55 11.78 28.34 17.50
CA LYS A 55 11.53 26.91 17.33
C LYS A 55 12.19 26.38 16.07
N THR A 56 12.64 25.14 16.15
CA THR A 56 13.17 24.39 15.00
C THR A 56 12.20 23.28 14.67
N CYS A 57 11.83 23.14 13.41
CA CYS A 57 10.90 22.12 12.94
C CYS A 57 11.54 21.20 11.91
N TRP A 58 11.11 19.94 11.88
CA TRP A 58 11.52 18.95 10.88
C TRP A 58 10.34 18.07 10.49
N LEU A 59 10.43 17.42 9.34
CA LEU A 59 9.49 16.39 8.95
C LEU A 59 9.84 15.10 9.68
N GLN A 60 8.86 14.53 10.37
CA GLN A 60 8.98 13.27 11.06
C GLN A 60 8.04 12.25 10.40
N MET A 61 8.56 11.06 10.15
CA MET A 61 7.72 9.94 9.73
C MET A 61 6.71 9.57 10.83
N PRO A 62 5.51 9.09 10.47
CA PRO A 62 4.58 8.54 11.44
C PRO A 62 5.19 7.35 12.16
N LYS A 63 4.69 7.05 13.36
CA LYS A 63 5.02 5.77 14.01
C LYS A 63 4.59 4.63 13.10
N PHE A 64 5.43 3.60 13.01
CA PHE A 64 5.13 2.45 12.15
C PHE A 64 3.82 1.77 12.52
N SER A 65 3.48 1.70 13.82
CA SER A 65 2.21 1.14 14.31
C SER A 65 0.99 1.85 13.75
N GLU A 66 1.03 3.19 13.61
CA GLU A 66 -0.06 3.98 13.04
C GLU A 66 -0.27 3.61 11.56
N VAL A 67 0.84 3.49 10.80
CA VAL A 67 0.78 3.07 9.39
C VAL A 67 0.28 1.64 9.27
N ALA A 68 0.76 0.73 10.12
CA ALA A 68 0.34 -0.67 10.13
C ALA A 68 -1.16 -0.81 10.41
N GLU A 69 -1.71 -0.07 11.38
CA GLU A 69 -3.13 -0.06 11.69
C GLU A 69 -3.97 0.47 10.52
N MET A 70 -3.52 1.56 9.87
CA MET A 70 -4.18 2.10 8.68
C MET A 70 -4.21 1.09 7.54
N LEU A 71 -3.09 0.43 7.27
CA LEU A 71 -2.98 -0.59 6.23
C LEU A 71 -3.83 -1.83 6.58
N LYS A 72 -3.88 -2.24 7.85
CA LYS A 72 -4.73 -3.33 8.32
C LYS A 72 -6.22 -3.03 8.10
N LYS A 73 -6.69 -1.83 8.44
CA LYS A 73 -8.07 -1.40 8.17
C LYS A 73 -8.41 -1.44 6.67
N ARG A 74 -7.48 -1.01 5.82
CA ARG A 74 -7.62 -1.09 4.35
C ARG A 74 -7.72 -2.54 3.87
N TYR A 75 -6.90 -3.43 4.44
CA TYR A 75 -6.95 -4.85 4.14
C TYR A 75 -8.27 -5.50 4.55
N ASP A 76 -8.72 -5.27 5.79
CA ASP A 76 -9.89 -5.96 6.36
C ASP A 76 -11.21 -5.52 5.73
N HIS A 77 -11.35 -4.23 5.43
CA HIS A 77 -12.66 -3.65 5.08
C HIS A 77 -12.76 -3.17 3.63
N PHE A 78 -11.63 -2.87 2.98
CA PHE A 78 -11.62 -2.16 1.70
C PHE A 78 -10.78 -2.83 0.61
N ALA A 79 -10.25 -4.03 0.86
CA ALA A 79 -9.46 -4.75 -0.14
C ALA A 79 -10.34 -5.20 -1.31
N VAL A 80 -9.87 -4.94 -2.53
CA VAL A 80 -10.64 -5.16 -3.76
C VAL A 80 -10.12 -6.37 -4.52
N GLN A 81 -11.01 -7.29 -4.87
CA GLN A 81 -10.66 -8.41 -5.74
C GLN A 81 -10.54 -7.94 -7.20
N VAL A 82 -9.42 -8.26 -7.85
CA VAL A 82 -9.15 -7.92 -9.26
C VAL A 82 -9.23 -9.13 -10.18
N THR A 83 -9.34 -8.87 -11.49
CA THR A 83 -9.38 -9.92 -12.50
C THR A 83 -8.05 -10.68 -12.58
N LYS A 84 -8.11 -12.00 -12.77
CA LYS A 84 -6.92 -12.84 -13.06
C LYS A 84 -6.25 -12.49 -14.39
N ARG A 85 -7.00 -11.89 -15.32
CA ARG A 85 -6.52 -11.48 -16.65
C ARG A 85 -6.51 -9.97 -16.72
N ALA A 86 -5.33 -9.37 -16.73
CA ALA A 86 -5.12 -7.94 -16.95
C ALA A 86 -3.91 -7.74 -17.87
N ARG A 87 -4.09 -7.02 -18.98
CA ARG A 87 -3.01 -6.81 -19.98
C ARG A 87 -2.09 -5.63 -19.64
N LYS A 88 -2.64 -4.57 -19.04
CA LYS A 88 -1.89 -3.32 -18.77
C LYS A 88 -2.33 -2.64 -17.48
N ARG A 89 -3.61 -2.74 -17.12
CA ARG A 89 -4.18 -2.12 -15.92
C ARG A 89 -5.06 -3.13 -15.21
N LEU A 90 -5.00 -3.11 -13.88
CA LEU A 90 -5.87 -3.87 -13.01
C LEU A 90 -7.32 -3.40 -13.17
N ARG A 91 -8.26 -4.34 -13.06
CA ARG A 91 -9.70 -4.08 -13.07
C ARG A 91 -10.36 -4.89 -11.97
N ARG A 92 -11.43 -4.35 -11.39
CA ARG A 92 -12.27 -5.06 -10.42
C ARG A 92 -12.81 -6.34 -11.05
N LYS A 93 -12.90 -7.41 -10.24
CA LYS A 93 -13.38 -8.72 -10.70
C LYS A 93 -14.85 -8.67 -11.13
N GLU A 94 -15.68 -8.02 -10.32
CA GLU A 94 -17.11 -7.86 -10.54
C GLU A 94 -17.40 -7.11 -11.83
N ARG A 95 -18.28 -7.66 -12.68
CA ARG A 95 -18.53 -7.12 -14.03
C ARG A 95 -19.13 -5.72 -13.98
N SER A 96 -20.08 -5.50 -13.08
CA SER A 96 -20.75 -4.21 -12.84
C SER A 96 -19.77 -3.12 -12.43
N GLU A 97 -18.71 -3.47 -11.70
CA GLU A 97 -17.73 -2.52 -11.18
C GLU A 97 -16.49 -2.34 -12.06
N ARG A 98 -16.38 -3.00 -13.22
CA ARG A 98 -15.16 -2.95 -14.06
C ARG A 98 -14.82 -1.55 -14.58
N GLN A 99 -15.82 -0.68 -14.70
CA GLN A 99 -15.63 0.71 -15.11
C GLN A 99 -15.08 1.57 -13.95
N ASN A 100 -15.29 1.15 -12.70
CA ASN A 100 -14.79 1.85 -11.54
C ASN A 100 -13.28 1.64 -11.43
N PRO A 101 -12.47 2.72 -11.48
CA PRO A 101 -11.03 2.59 -11.34
C PRO A 101 -10.67 2.13 -9.92
N ILE A 102 -9.53 1.45 -9.83
CA ILE A 102 -8.91 1.12 -8.55
C ILE A 102 -8.24 2.38 -8.03
N ARG A 103 -8.60 2.79 -6.82
CA ARG A 103 -8.07 4.00 -6.18
C ARG A 103 -6.68 3.73 -5.61
N GLY A 104 -5.85 4.77 -5.54
CA GLY A 104 -4.46 4.66 -5.06
C GLY A 104 -4.32 4.33 -3.58
N ASN A 105 -5.40 4.39 -2.81
CA ASN A 105 -5.43 4.01 -1.39
C ASN A 105 -6.10 2.64 -1.14
N GLU A 106 -6.62 1.98 -2.17
CA GLU A 106 -7.22 0.65 -2.06
C GLU A 106 -6.16 -0.44 -2.21
N MET A 107 -6.15 -1.41 -1.30
CA MET A 107 -5.37 -2.63 -1.51
C MET A 107 -6.09 -3.57 -2.47
N VAL A 108 -5.33 -4.34 -3.23
CA VAL A 108 -5.89 -5.25 -4.23
C VAL A 108 -5.34 -6.66 -4.13
N TYR A 109 -6.16 -7.64 -4.49
CA TYR A 109 -5.79 -9.06 -4.47
C TYR A 109 -6.44 -9.84 -5.62
N VAL A 110 -5.80 -10.93 -6.04
CA VAL A 110 -6.30 -11.77 -7.14
C VAL A 110 -7.15 -12.93 -6.62
N MET A 111 -6.64 -13.62 -5.60
CA MET A 111 -7.23 -14.84 -5.03
C MET A 111 -7.63 -14.58 -3.58
N ARG A 112 -8.76 -15.17 -3.17
CA ARG A 112 -9.17 -15.12 -1.76
C ARG A 112 -8.19 -15.95 -0.94
N SER A 113 -7.94 -15.51 0.29
CA SER A 113 -7.15 -16.28 1.23
C SER A 113 -7.78 -17.65 1.47
N PRO A 114 -6.97 -18.71 1.63
CA PRO A 114 -7.45 -20.01 2.04
C PRO A 114 -7.93 -19.97 3.51
N SER A 115 -8.52 -21.06 3.98
CA SER A 115 -8.69 -21.27 5.42
C SER A 115 -7.32 -21.44 6.07
N TYR A 116 -7.11 -20.75 7.20
CA TYR A 116 -5.92 -20.88 8.03
C TYR A 116 -6.16 -21.77 9.26
N CYS A 117 -7.35 -22.35 9.40
CA CYS A 117 -7.70 -23.16 10.57
C CYS A 117 -7.03 -24.54 10.52
N GLU A 118 -6.91 -25.10 9.32
CA GLU A 118 -6.30 -26.42 9.10
C GLU A 118 -4.92 -26.27 8.49
N ARG A 119 -4.00 -27.11 8.93
CA ARG A 119 -2.66 -27.16 8.36
C ARG A 119 -2.74 -27.61 6.90
N ASN A 120 -2.15 -26.81 6.01
CA ASN A 120 -2.05 -27.12 4.60
C ASN A 120 -0.62 -26.86 4.12
N ASP A 121 0.19 -27.92 4.03
CA ASP A 121 1.61 -27.82 3.68
C ASP A 121 1.84 -27.25 2.25
N ALA A 122 0.83 -27.28 1.37
CA ALA A 122 0.91 -26.67 0.04
C ALA A 122 0.62 -25.15 0.04
N ALA A 123 0.01 -24.63 1.10
CA ALA A 123 -0.30 -23.20 1.24
C ALA A 123 0.83 -22.40 1.92
N GLY A 124 1.86 -23.08 2.42
CA GLY A 124 2.99 -22.51 3.17
C GLY A 124 2.90 -22.76 4.66
#